data_AF-A0A3C0WJI1-F1
#
_entry.id   AF-A0A3C0WJI1-F1
#
_cell.length_a   1.000
_cell.length_b   1.000
_cell.length_c   1.000
_cell.angle_alpha   90.00
_cell.angle_beta   90.00
_cell.angle_gamma   90.00
#
_symmetry.space_group_name_H-M   'P 1'
#
loop_
_entity.id
_entity.type
_entity.pdbx_description
1 polymer ?
#
loop_
_entity_poly.entity_id
_entity_poly.type
_entity_poly.pdbx_seq_one_letter_code
_entity_poly.pdbx_strand_id
1 'polypeptide(L)'
;AVEGIDVVFHQAALASVPYSLENPLATHSVCATGTLQLLESSRAAGVRRLVYAGSSSCYGQSTSEIQREGDVTKPCSPYGAAKLAGEQYCHAFYESYGFETVVLR
;
A
#
# COMPACT_ATOMS: atom_id res chain seq x y z
N ALA A 1 5.82 -3.16 18.68
CA ALA A 1 6.43 -2.20 17.73
C ALA A 1 5.64 -0.89 17.62
N VAL A 2 4.30 -0.94 17.60
CA VAL A 2 3.42 0.23 17.44
C VAL A 2 2.63 0.60 18.71
N GLU A 3 3.04 0.09 19.87
CA GLU A 3 2.38 0.38 21.15
C GLU A 3 2.60 1.84 21.55
N GLY A 4 1.53 2.51 21.99
CA GLY A 4 1.56 3.92 22.36
C GLY A 4 1.74 4.90 21.20
N ILE A 5 1.57 4.45 19.94
CA ILE A 5 1.75 5.30 18.75
C ILE A 5 0.43 5.92 18.29
N ASP A 6 0.44 7.26 18.20
CA ASP A 6 -0.55 8.13 17.54
C ASP A 6 -0.94 7.73 16.11
N VAL A 7 0.06 7.83 15.26
CA VAL A 7 -0.05 7.81 13.80
C VAL A 7 1.16 7.09 13.24
N VAL A 8 0.93 6.21 12.27
CA VAL A 8 1.99 5.47 11.57
C VAL A 8 2.17 6.03 10.16
N PHE A 9 3.41 6.34 9.77
CA PHE A 9 3.79 6.63 8.39
C PHE A 9 4.49 5.41 7.80
N HIS A 10 3.76 4.61 7.02
CA HIS A 10 4.27 3.35 6.45
C HIS A 10 5.00 3.61 5.13
N GLN A 11 6.33 3.69 5.21
CA GLN A 11 7.23 3.93 4.08
C GLN A 11 8.06 2.69 3.69
N ALA A 12 8.03 1.63 4.50
CA ALA A 12 8.86 0.45 4.27
C ALA A 12 8.39 -0.32 3.03
N ALA A 13 9.24 -0.39 2.01
CA ALA A 13 8.97 -1.10 0.76
C ALA A 13 10.27 -1.42 0.01
N LEU A 14 10.25 -2.46 -0.83
CA LEU A 14 11.23 -2.64 -1.90
C LEU A 14 10.75 -1.87 -3.14
N ALA A 15 11.12 -0.58 -3.19
CA ALA A 15 10.60 0.37 -4.18
C ALA A 15 11.38 0.35 -5.51
N SER A 16 11.15 -0.68 -6.33
CA SER A 16 11.75 -0.79 -7.66
C SER A 16 10.95 -1.71 -8.58
N VAL A 17 10.52 -1.18 -9.73
CA VAL A 17 9.86 -1.98 -10.77
C VAL A 17 10.81 -3.03 -11.35
N PRO A 18 12.04 -2.70 -11.81
CA PRO A 18 12.98 -3.72 -12.30
C PRO A 18 13.25 -4.84 -11.30
N TYR A 19 13.52 -4.48 -10.03
CA TYR A 19 13.77 -5.47 -8.99
C TYR A 19 12.58 -6.41 -8.78
N SER A 20 11.36 -5.88 -8.85
CA SER A 20 10.15 -6.68 -8.66
C SER A 20 9.91 -7.70 -9.78
N LEU A 21 10.44 -7.46 -10.98
CA LEU A 21 10.37 -8.42 -12.08
C LEU A 21 11.32 -9.60 -11.83
N GLU A 22 12.50 -9.33 -11.28
CA GLU A 22 13.49 -10.34 -10.94
C GLU A 22 13.14 -11.10 -9.66
N ASN A 23 12.53 -10.42 -8.69
CA ASN A 23 12.30 -10.93 -7.33
C ASN A 23 10.85 -10.74 -6.85
N PRO A 24 9.84 -11.25 -7.58
CA PRO A 24 8.42 -10.94 -7.32
C PRO A 24 7.93 -11.39 -5.94
N LEU A 25 8.41 -12.55 -5.45
CA LEU A 25 8.01 -13.07 -4.13
C LEU A 25 8.56 -12.21 -2.99
N ALA A 26 9.81 -11.74 -3.11
CA ALA A 26 10.41 -10.84 -2.13
C ALA A 26 9.67 -9.49 -2.11
N THR A 27 9.36 -8.93 -3.28
CA THR A 27 8.54 -7.72 -3.37
C THR A 27 7.16 -7.92 -2.77
N HIS A 28 6.48 -9.04 -3.03
CA HIS A 28 5.18 -9.33 -2.43
C HIS A 28 5.26 -9.42 -0.90
N SER A 29 6.22 -10.18 -0.37
CA SER A 29 6.41 -10.37 1.06
C SER A 29 6.59 -9.03 1.78
N VAL A 30 7.43 -8.13 1.26
CA VAL A 30 7.67 -6.82 1.90
C VAL A 30 6.51 -5.86 1.65
N CYS A 31 6.08 -5.69 0.40
CA CYS A 31 5.17 -4.60 0.02
C CYS A 31 3.69 -4.93 0.24
N ALA A 32 3.27 -6.19 0.09
CA ALA A 32 1.87 -6.59 0.30
C ALA A 32 1.69 -7.24 1.67
N THR A 33 2.38 -8.34 1.95
CA THR A 33 2.24 -9.06 3.22
C THR A 33 2.66 -8.19 4.41
N GLY A 34 3.81 -7.51 4.31
CA GLY A 34 4.30 -6.60 5.36
C GLY A 34 3.34 -5.43 5.61
N THR A 35 2.70 -4.90 4.57
CA THR A 35 1.68 -3.85 4.71
C THR A 35 0.45 -4.36 5.46
N LEU A 36 -0.06 -5.54 5.12
CA LEU A 36 -1.18 -6.17 5.83
C LEU A 36 -0.84 -6.42 7.31
N GLN A 37 0.36 -6.90 7.61
CA GLN A 37 0.83 -7.14 8.97
C GLN A 37 0.88 -5.85 9.80
N LEU A 38 1.37 -4.75 9.21
CA LEU A 38 1.43 -3.46 9.90
C LEU A 38 0.04 -2.85 10.10
N LEU A 39 -0.86 -2.97 9.12
CA LEU A 39 -2.27 -2.56 9.26
C LEU A 39 -2.91 -3.27 10.45
N GLU A 40 -2.81 -4.59 10.52
CA GLU A 40 -3.39 -5.38 11.61
C GLU A 40 -2.76 -5.06 12.96
N SER A 41 -1.43 -4.94 13.02
CA SER A 41 -0.73 -4.57 14.25
C SER A 41 -1.12 -3.18 14.74
N SER A 42 -1.27 -2.21 13.82
CA SER A 42 -1.64 -0.83 14.15
C SER A 42 -3.08 -0.75 14.66
N ARG A 43 -4.01 -1.45 13.98
CA ARG A 43 -5.39 -1.57 14.41
C ARG A 43 -5.50 -2.20 15.80
N ALA A 44 -4.81 -3.32 16.02
CA ALA A 44 -4.83 -4.03 17.30
C ALA A 44 -4.24 -3.22 18.46
N ALA A 45 -3.25 -2.36 18.17
CA ALA A 45 -2.63 -1.49 19.17
C ALA A 45 -3.40 -0.18 19.43
N GLY A 46 -4.53 0.05 18.74
CA GLY A 46 -5.32 1.27 18.92
C GLY A 46 -4.68 2.52 18.31
N VAL A 47 -3.78 2.36 17.31
CA VAL A 47 -3.26 3.50 16.52
C VAL A 47 -4.45 4.23 15.91
N ARG A 48 -4.42 5.57 15.89
CA ARG A 48 -5.53 6.35 15.35
C ARG A 48 -5.57 6.32 13.83
N ARG A 49 -4.42 6.42 13.17
CA ARG A 49 -4.31 6.52 11.70
C ARG A 49 -3.04 5.88 11.15
N LEU A 50 -3.14 5.24 9.99
CA LEU A 50 -1.98 4.85 9.17
C LEU A 50 -1.96 5.62 7.84
N VAL A 51 -0.86 6.31 7.56
CA VAL A 51 -0.56 6.98 6.29
C VAL A 51 0.34 6.05 5.46
N TYR A 52 -0.19 5.55 4.36
CA TYR A 52 0.47 4.59 3.48
C TYR A 52 1.07 5.29 2.27
N ALA A 53 2.35 5.06 2.00
CA ALA A 53 2.94 5.40 0.71
C ALA A 53 2.36 4.47 -0.37
N GLY A 54 1.47 4.97 -1.21
CA GLY A 54 1.01 4.30 -2.42
C GLY A 54 2.06 4.37 -3.54
N SER A 55 1.62 4.23 -4.79
CA SER A 55 2.49 4.48 -5.95
C SER A 55 1.66 4.68 -7.21
N SER A 56 1.99 5.71 -7.99
CA SER A 56 1.47 5.91 -9.35
C SER A 56 1.67 4.73 -10.31
N SER A 57 2.57 3.78 -10.01
CA SER A 57 2.72 2.53 -10.79
C SER A 57 1.46 1.66 -10.83
N CYS A 58 0.48 1.90 -9.95
CA CYS A 58 -0.82 1.23 -9.98
C CYS A 58 -1.63 1.53 -11.26
N TYR A 59 -1.41 2.67 -11.91
CA TYR A 59 -2.09 3.05 -13.14
C TYR A 59 -1.57 2.29 -14.37
N GLY A 60 -0.42 1.62 -14.26
CA GLY A 60 0.18 0.84 -15.34
C GLY A 60 0.51 1.68 -16.57
N GLN A 61 0.01 1.26 -17.73
CA GLN A 61 0.24 1.91 -19.03
C GLN A 61 -0.90 2.88 -19.39
N SER A 62 -1.30 3.75 -18.46
CA SER A 62 -2.29 4.79 -18.76
C SER A 62 -1.77 5.71 -19.86
N THR A 63 -2.61 6.01 -20.86
CA THR A 63 -2.30 6.95 -21.94
C THR A 63 -2.65 8.40 -21.59
N SER A 64 -3.23 8.64 -20.41
CA SER A 64 -3.55 9.98 -19.93
C SER A 64 -2.29 10.71 -19.49
N GLU A 65 -2.15 11.97 -19.91
CA GLU A 65 -1.05 12.86 -19.48
C GLU A 65 -1.15 13.23 -18.00
N ILE A 66 -2.37 13.24 -17.44
CA ILE A 66 -2.65 13.51 -16.02
C ILE A 66 -3.43 12.33 -15.47
N GLN A 67 -2.89 11.67 -14.44
CA GLN A 67 -3.61 10.62 -13.73
C GLN A 67 -4.44 11.21 -12.60
N ARG A 68 -5.65 10.70 -12.42
CA ARG A 68 -6.56 11.01 -11.31
C ARG A 68 -6.78 9.78 -10.45
N GLU A 69 -7.10 9.97 -9.18
CA GLU A 69 -7.24 8.88 -8.21
C GLU A 69 -8.38 7.91 -8.58
N GLY A 70 -9.40 8.40 -9.27
CA GLY A 70 -10.51 7.58 -9.79
C GLY A 70 -10.24 6.88 -11.12
N ASP A 71 -9.06 7.07 -11.73
CA ASP A 71 -8.70 6.38 -12.96
C ASP A 71 -8.50 4.88 -12.71
N VAL A 72 -8.80 4.07 -13.73
CA VAL A 72 -8.67 2.61 -13.63
C VAL A 72 -7.24 2.21 -13.32
N THR A 73 -7.05 1.50 -12.22
CA THR A 73 -5.77 0.89 -11.85
C THR A 73 -5.59 -0.43 -12.58
N LYS A 74 -4.53 -0.54 -13.40
CA LYS A 74 -4.18 -1.75 -14.14
C LYS A 74 -2.66 -1.96 -14.09
N PRO A 75 -2.09 -2.33 -12.93
CA PRO A 75 -0.65 -2.42 -12.75
C PRO A 75 -0.03 -3.41 -13.73
N CYS A 76 1.12 -3.04 -14.28
CA CYS A 76 1.87 -3.84 -15.26
C CYS A 76 3.15 -4.47 -14.69
N SER A 77 3.34 -4.42 -13.37
CA SER A 77 4.50 -5.00 -12.67
C SER A 77 4.11 -5.58 -11.30
N PRO A 78 4.90 -6.54 -10.77
CA PRO A 78 4.69 -7.06 -9.42
C PRO A 78 4.76 -5.98 -8.34
N TYR A 79 5.64 -4.97 -8.49
CA TYR A 79 5.67 -3.81 -7.60
C TYR A 79 4.34 -3.05 -7.60
N GLY A 80 3.85 -2.65 -8.78
CA GLY A 80 2.58 -1.93 -8.89
C GLY A 80 1.40 -2.73 -8.34
N ALA A 81 1.37 -4.04 -8.59
CA ALA A 81 0.35 -4.93 -8.05
C ALA A 81 0.42 -5.02 -6.51
N ALA A 82 1.61 -5.16 -5.93
CA ALA A 82 1.78 -5.22 -4.48
C ALA A 82 1.42 -3.88 -3.80
N LYS A 83 1.77 -2.74 -4.42
CA LYS A 83 1.38 -1.42 -3.90
C LYS A 83 -0.12 -1.20 -3.94
N LEU A 84 -0.76 -1.59 -5.04
CA LEU A 84 -2.22 -1.54 -5.17
C LEU A 84 -2.91 -2.47 -4.16
N ALA A 85 -2.38 -3.68 -3.93
CA ALA A 85 -2.92 -4.57 -2.89
C ALA A 85 -2.88 -3.92 -1.50
N GLY A 86 -1.78 -3.24 -1.16
CA GLY A 86 -1.68 -2.48 0.10
C GLY A 86 -2.73 -1.37 0.22
N GLU A 87 -3.03 -0.67 -0.87
CA GLU A 87 -4.10 0.33 -0.89
C GLU A 87 -5.49 -0.29 -0.71
N GLN A 88 -5.78 -1.39 -1.42
CA GLN A 88 -7.05 -2.09 -1.28
C GLN A 88 -7.24 -2.64 0.14
N TYR A 89 -6.15 -3.07 0.80
CA TYR A 89 -6.20 -3.39 2.23
C TYR A 89 -6.44 -2.17 3.12
N CYS A 90 -5.85 -1.01 2.82
CA CYS A 90 -6.15 0.23 3.56
C CYS A 90 -7.65 0.55 3.50
N HIS A 91 -8.24 0.49 2.31
CA HIS A 91 -9.68 0.69 2.12
C HIS A 91 -10.49 -0.37 2.87
N ALA A 92 -10.19 -1.66 2.69
CA ALA A 92 -10.90 -2.75 3.34
C ALA A 92 -10.83 -2.68 4.88
N PHE A 93 -9.71 -2.22 5.46
CA PHE A 93 -9.55 -2.05 6.90
C PHE A 93 -10.40 -0.90 7.44
N TYR A 94 -10.55 0.18 6.68
CA TYR A 94 -11.48 1.24 7.04
C TYR A 94 -12.93 0.73 6.99
N GLU A 95 -13.34 0.09 5.89
CA GLU A 95 -14.72 -0.42 5.74
C GLU A 95 -15.07 -1.48 6.77
N SER A 96 -14.14 -2.38 7.09
CA SER A 96 -14.40 -3.53 7.98
C SER A 96 -14.27 -3.17 9.46
N TYR A 97 -13.38 -2.24 9.81
CA TYR A 97 -12.98 -2.00 11.20
C TYR A 97 -13.03 -0.53 11.63
N GLY A 98 -13.34 0.40 10.73
CA GLY A 98 -13.26 1.84 10.99
C GLY A 98 -11.82 2.33 11.21
N PHE A 99 -10.80 1.55 10.85
CA PHE A 99 -9.40 1.93 11.06
C PHE A 99 -9.00 2.98 10.02
N GLU A 100 -8.70 4.19 10.47
CA GLU A 100 -8.45 5.33 9.58
C GLU A 100 -7.15 5.14 8.79
N THR A 101 -7.25 5.22 7.46
CA THR A 101 -6.09 5.16 6.56
C THR A 101 -6.10 6.30 5.55
N VAL A 102 -4.90 6.70 5.12
CA VAL A 102 -4.71 7.67 4.02
C VAL A 102 -3.65 7.10 3.08
N VAL A 103 -3.92 7.11 1.77
CA VAL A 103 -2.98 6.63 0.75
C VAL A 103 -2.46 7.80 -0.07
N LEU A 104 -1.13 7.86 -0.25
CA LEU A 104 -0.44 8.87 -1.06
C LEU A 104 0.15 8.20 -2.32
N ARG A 105 -0.46 8.37 -3.49
CA ARG A 105 -0.01 7.75 -4.75
C ARG A 105 1.07 8.54 -5.47
#